data_AF-A0A0Q7RWK5-F1
#
_entry.id   AF-A0A0Q7RWK5-F1
#
_cell.length_a   1.000
_cell.length_b   1.000
_cell.length_c   1.000
_cell.angle_alpha   90.00
_cell.angle_beta   90.00
_cell.angle_gamma   90.00
#
_symmetry.space_group_name_H-M   'P 1'
#
loop_
_entity.id
_entity.type
_entity.pdbx_description
1 polymer ?
#
loop_
_entity_poly.entity_id
_entity_poly.type
_entity_poly.pdbx_seq_one_letter_code
_entity_poly.pdbx_strand_id
1 'polypeptide(L)'
;MLAIVFAVVLQQAVPAVTGQVVWEDPAAPPVVAAPVAIPTIPDSARADPYGYERAECSPLIRKASESMEACQARVRIALAANLGDALPPGLAPAGAPDECRLASAGDRYALQCGAPDRPDRADVRPQERTCESRPQARPQGGVAWTEECRPADGRAPAEDGLKIRLGGD
;
A
#
# COMPACT_ATOMS: atom_id res chain seq x y z
N MET A 1 -58.31 -29.95 -39.31
CA MET A 1 -57.83 -28.78 -38.53
C MET A 1 -58.02 -28.98 -37.01
N LEU A 2 -57.74 -30.18 -36.48
CA LEU A 2 -57.97 -30.51 -35.05
C LEU A 2 -56.71 -31.02 -34.34
N ALA A 3 -55.62 -31.30 -35.07
CA ALA A 3 -54.38 -31.82 -34.48
C ALA A 3 -53.36 -30.73 -34.10
N ILE A 4 -53.45 -29.52 -34.67
CA ILE A 4 -52.48 -28.43 -34.42
C ILE A 4 -52.82 -27.65 -33.14
N VAL A 5 -54.07 -27.71 -32.66
CA VAL A 5 -54.53 -27.01 -31.46
C VAL A 5 -53.99 -27.66 -30.17
N PHE A 6 -53.72 -28.97 -30.18
CA PHE A 6 -53.26 -29.70 -28.99
C PHE A 6 -51.78 -29.44 -28.63
N ALA A 7 -50.95 -29.01 -29.58
CA ALA A 7 -49.53 -28.76 -29.33
C ALA A 7 -49.24 -27.37 -28.73
N VAL A 8 -50.12 -26.38 -28.98
CA VAL A 8 -49.93 -25.00 -28.50
C VAL A 8 -50.35 -24.84 -27.02
N VAL A 9 -51.27 -25.67 -26.53
CA VAL A 9 -51.76 -25.59 -25.13
C VAL A 9 -50.75 -26.16 -24.11
N LEU A 10 -49.84 -27.04 -24.53
CA LEU A 10 -48.81 -27.61 -23.64
C LEU A 10 -47.61 -26.68 -23.39
N GLN A 11 -47.46 -25.60 -24.15
CA GLN A 11 -46.38 -24.62 -23.95
C GLN A 11 -46.77 -23.43 -23.06
N GLN A 12 -48.02 -23.35 -22.59
CA GLN A 12 -48.54 -22.20 -21.82
C GLN A 12 -48.84 -22.51 -20.36
N ALA A 13 -48.62 -23.75 -19.92
CA ALA A 13 -48.72 -24.13 -18.52
C ALA A 13 -47.33 -24.12 -17.88
N VAL A 14 -46.76 -22.93 -17.70
CA VAL A 14 -45.98 -22.67 -16.49
C VAL A 14 -47.02 -22.17 -15.47
N PRO A 15 -47.69 -23.05 -14.70
CA PRO A 15 -48.23 -22.57 -13.47
C PRO A 15 -47.01 -22.16 -12.64
N ALA A 16 -46.86 -20.85 -12.42
CA ALA A 16 -46.29 -20.37 -11.18
C ALA A 16 -47.11 -21.06 -10.08
N VAL A 17 -46.61 -22.20 -9.60
CA VAL A 17 -47.23 -22.94 -8.51
C VAL A 17 -47.03 -22.10 -7.26
N THR A 18 -47.99 -21.20 -7.04
CA THR A 18 -48.35 -20.67 -5.74
C THR A 18 -48.59 -21.87 -4.81
N GLY A 19 -47.55 -22.29 -4.08
CA GLY A 19 -47.61 -23.47 -3.24
C GLY A 19 -46.37 -24.36 -3.24
N GLN A 20 -45.29 -24.02 -3.96
CA GLN A 20 -44.00 -24.64 -3.63
C GLN A 20 -43.51 -24.04 -2.30
N VAL A 21 -43.70 -24.79 -1.22
CA VAL A 21 -42.91 -24.64 0.00
C VAL A 21 -41.49 -25.00 -0.38
N VAL A 22 -40.71 -23.99 -0.78
CA VAL A 22 -39.26 -24.08 -0.78
C VAL A 22 -38.87 -24.17 0.69
N TRP A 23 -38.47 -25.35 1.13
CA TRP A 23 -37.78 -25.49 2.40
C TRP A 23 -36.46 -24.76 2.24
N GLU A 24 -36.39 -23.55 2.76
CA GLU A 24 -35.11 -22.88 2.98
C GLU A 24 -34.34 -23.76 3.95
N ASP A 25 -33.30 -24.43 3.46
CA ASP A 25 -32.39 -25.19 4.30
C ASP A 25 -31.85 -24.18 5.33
N PRO A 26 -32.08 -24.37 6.65
CA PRO A 26 -31.65 -23.41 7.64
C PRO A 26 -30.16 -23.17 7.44
N ALA A 27 -29.79 -21.91 7.21
CA ALA A 27 -28.41 -21.50 7.01
C ALA A 27 -27.54 -22.24 8.04
N ALA A 28 -26.59 -23.03 7.53
CA ALA A 28 -25.73 -23.84 8.37
C ALA A 28 -25.23 -22.97 9.53
N PRO A 29 -25.34 -23.45 10.78
CA PRO A 29 -24.94 -22.66 11.93
C PRO A 29 -23.52 -22.15 11.67
N PRO A 30 -23.22 -20.87 11.94
CA PRO A 30 -21.92 -20.31 11.67
C PRO A 30 -20.90 -21.24 12.30
N VAL A 31 -20.01 -21.79 11.47
CA VAL A 31 -18.95 -22.67 11.93
C VAL A 31 -18.19 -21.85 12.96
N VAL A 32 -18.35 -22.22 14.23
CA VAL A 32 -17.63 -21.56 15.32
C VAL A 32 -16.16 -21.81 15.01
N ALA A 33 -15.47 -20.77 14.57
CA ALA A 33 -14.05 -20.85 14.25
C ALA A 33 -13.36 -21.43 15.49
N ALA A 34 -12.61 -22.52 15.29
CA ALA A 34 -11.83 -23.11 16.38
C ALA A 34 -11.00 -22.00 17.05
N PRO A 35 -10.85 -22.00 18.39
CA PRO A 35 -10.08 -20.98 19.07
C PRO A 35 -8.67 -20.94 18.45
N VAL A 36 -8.32 -19.81 17.85
CA VAL A 36 -6.99 -19.60 17.27
C VAL A 36 -6.03 -19.63 18.45
N ALA A 37 -5.17 -20.64 18.49
CA ALA A 37 -4.14 -20.71 19.52
C ALA A 37 -3.22 -19.50 19.37
N ILE A 38 -3.23 -18.61 20.37
CA ILE A 38 -2.36 -17.45 20.39
C ILE A 38 -0.92 -17.95 20.57
N PRO A 39 -0.01 -17.67 19.63
CA PRO A 39 1.39 -18.04 19.80
C PRO A 39 1.97 -17.29 20.99
N THR A 40 2.53 -18.04 21.94
CA THR A 40 3.15 -17.48 23.14
C THR A 40 4.42 -16.73 22.79
N ILE A 41 4.63 -15.54 23.37
CA ILE A 41 5.87 -14.76 23.21
C ILE A 41 6.80 -14.93 24.42
N PRO A 42 8.12 -14.93 24.22
CA PRO A 42 9.09 -14.94 25.32
C PRO A 42 9.08 -13.62 26.10
N ASP A 43 9.62 -13.63 27.32
CA ASP A 43 9.72 -12.41 28.17
C ASP A 43 10.55 -11.30 27.51
N SER A 44 11.56 -11.68 26.72
CA SER A 44 12.36 -10.73 25.93
C SER A 44 11.51 -9.93 24.94
N ALA A 45 10.44 -10.52 24.39
CA ALA A 45 9.52 -9.84 23.49
C ALA A 45 8.60 -8.85 24.23
N ARG A 46 8.35 -9.06 25.52
CA ARG A 46 7.63 -8.08 26.35
C ARG A 46 8.52 -6.93 26.77
N ALA A 47 9.81 -7.19 27.00
CA ALA A 47 10.79 -6.18 27.36
C ALA A 47 11.21 -5.30 26.17
N ASP A 48 11.42 -5.88 24.98
CA ASP A 48 11.77 -5.17 23.75
C ASP A 48 11.01 -5.75 22.53
N PRO A 49 9.77 -5.27 22.27
CA PRO A 49 8.98 -5.71 21.13
C PRO A 49 9.64 -5.44 19.76
N TYR A 50 10.39 -4.35 19.63
CA TYR A 50 11.09 -4.00 18.39
C TYR A 50 12.32 -4.86 18.16
N GLY A 51 13.11 -5.11 19.20
CA GLY A 51 14.24 -6.02 19.14
C GLY A 51 13.81 -7.44 18.78
N TYR A 52 12.67 -7.89 19.31
CA TYR A 52 12.11 -9.20 19.00
C TYR A 52 11.70 -9.34 17.53
N GLU A 53 10.96 -8.36 16.97
CA GLU A 53 10.59 -8.37 15.55
C GLU A 53 11.82 -8.40 14.63
N ARG A 54 12.83 -7.57 14.92
CA ARG A 54 14.08 -7.57 14.15
C ARG A 54 14.84 -8.89 14.23
N ALA A 55 14.82 -9.55 15.39
CA ALA A 55 15.51 -10.83 15.57
C ALA A 55 14.83 -11.94 14.77
N GLU A 56 13.51 -12.07 14.91
CA GLU A 56 12.69 -13.08 14.22
C GLU A 56 12.66 -12.87 12.70
N CYS A 57 12.60 -11.62 12.24
CA CYS A 57 12.58 -11.28 10.82
C CYS A 57 13.96 -11.03 10.22
N SER A 58 15.03 -11.35 10.95
CA SER A 58 16.37 -11.36 10.39
C SER A 58 16.50 -12.41 9.28
N PRO A 59 17.31 -12.19 8.23
CA PRO A 59 17.50 -13.15 7.15
C PRO A 59 18.06 -14.51 7.58
N LEU A 60 18.64 -14.60 8.79
CA LEU A 60 19.22 -15.82 9.34
C LEU A 60 18.20 -16.68 10.10
N ILE A 61 17.13 -16.08 10.61
CA ILE A 61 16.09 -16.74 11.42
C ILE A 61 14.83 -16.98 10.61
N ARG A 62 14.42 -15.99 9.80
CA ARG A 62 13.28 -16.09 8.89
C ARG A 62 13.42 -17.29 7.96
N LYS A 63 12.31 -17.97 7.67
CA LYS A 63 12.26 -19.03 6.65
C LYS A 63 12.68 -18.47 5.29
N ALA A 64 13.53 -19.19 4.56
CA ALA A 64 14.03 -18.71 3.26
C ALA A 64 12.91 -18.41 2.23
N SER A 65 11.76 -19.07 2.36
CA SER A 65 10.57 -18.85 1.51
C SER A 65 9.65 -17.73 1.99
N GLU A 66 9.88 -17.15 3.16
CA GLU A 66 9.05 -16.10 3.74
C GLU A 66 9.62 -14.72 3.37
N SER A 67 8.77 -13.83 2.87
CA SER A 67 9.17 -12.44 2.61
C SER A 67 9.35 -11.67 3.92
N MET A 68 10.00 -10.51 3.85
CA MET A 68 10.10 -9.62 5.01
C MET A 68 8.70 -9.22 5.49
N GLU A 69 7.81 -8.78 4.60
CA GLU A 69 6.46 -8.35 5.01
C GLU A 69 5.66 -9.48 5.64
N ALA A 70 5.77 -10.70 5.11
CA ALA A 70 5.08 -11.87 5.66
C ALA A 70 5.54 -12.21 7.09
N CYS A 71 6.87 -12.17 7.33
CA CYS A 71 7.40 -12.35 8.67
C CYS A 71 6.92 -11.25 9.63
N GLN A 72 7.00 -10.00 9.20
CA GLN A 72 6.59 -8.85 10.02
C GLN A 72 5.12 -8.92 10.40
N ALA A 73 4.24 -9.26 9.45
CA ALA A 73 2.83 -9.44 9.71
C ALA A 73 2.59 -10.53 10.75
N ARG A 74 3.21 -11.71 10.59
CA ARG A 74 3.09 -12.83 11.54
C ARG A 74 3.55 -12.45 12.94
N VAL A 75 4.73 -11.83 13.07
CA VAL A 75 5.30 -11.46 14.37
C VAL A 75 4.46 -10.36 15.04
N ARG A 76 4.00 -9.36 14.29
CA ARG A 76 3.13 -8.29 14.82
C ARG A 76 1.78 -8.80 15.29
N ILE A 77 1.19 -9.77 14.59
CA ILE A 77 -0.04 -10.45 15.05
C ILE A 77 0.20 -11.15 16.38
N ALA A 78 1.31 -11.87 16.52
CA ALA A 78 1.68 -12.52 17.78
C ALA A 78 1.90 -11.51 18.92
N LEU A 79 2.63 -10.42 18.64
CA LEU A 79 2.85 -9.35 19.62
C LEU A 79 1.55 -8.66 20.04
N ALA A 80 0.67 -8.32 19.09
CA ALA A 80 -0.61 -7.70 19.38
C ALA A 80 -1.50 -8.60 20.26
N ALA A 81 -1.55 -9.89 19.96
CA ALA A 81 -2.35 -10.85 20.73
C ALA A 81 -1.84 -11.06 22.17
N ASN A 82 -0.56 -10.80 22.45
CA ASN A 82 0.02 -11.00 23.78
C ASN A 82 0.20 -9.69 24.58
N LEU A 83 0.39 -8.55 23.92
CA LEU A 83 0.65 -7.26 24.57
C LEU A 83 -0.60 -6.39 24.69
N GLY A 84 -1.59 -6.55 23.81
CA GLY A 84 -2.80 -5.72 23.81
C GLY A 84 -2.44 -4.23 23.80
N ASP A 85 -2.94 -3.48 24.79
CA ASP A 85 -2.72 -2.04 24.94
C ASP A 85 -1.25 -1.65 25.19
N ALA A 86 -0.41 -2.60 25.61
CA ALA A 86 1.03 -2.37 25.78
C ALA A 86 1.82 -2.44 24.46
N LEU A 87 1.16 -2.76 23.34
CA LEU A 87 1.81 -2.82 22.03
C LEU A 87 2.23 -1.40 21.57
N PRO A 88 3.51 -1.19 21.19
CA PRO A 88 3.93 0.07 20.60
C PRO A 88 3.19 0.34 19.28
N PRO A 89 2.77 1.60 19.00
CA PRO A 89 1.94 1.92 17.84
C PRO A 89 2.60 1.56 16.50
N GLY A 90 3.93 1.65 16.40
CA GLY A 90 4.65 1.26 15.18
C GLY A 90 4.69 -0.25 14.90
N LEU A 91 4.23 -1.08 15.83
CA LEU A 91 4.12 -2.54 15.69
C LEU A 91 2.67 -3.01 15.56
N ALA A 92 1.71 -2.09 15.48
CA ALA A 92 0.34 -2.43 15.17
C ALA A 92 0.28 -3.24 13.85
N PRO A 93 -0.54 -4.31 13.80
CA PRO A 93 -0.79 -5.03 12.55
C PRO A 93 -1.37 -4.06 11.51
N ALA A 94 -0.96 -4.20 10.25
CA ALA A 94 -1.53 -3.41 9.17
C ALA A 94 -3.04 -3.67 9.05
N GLY A 95 -3.83 -2.61 8.94
CA GLY A 95 -5.30 -2.73 8.90
C GLY A 95 -5.94 -2.86 10.28
N ALA A 96 -5.28 -2.39 11.34
CA ALA A 96 -5.93 -2.17 12.62
C ALA A 96 -7.22 -1.35 12.39
N PRO A 97 -8.35 -1.73 13.02
CA PRO A 97 -9.67 -1.19 12.70
C PRO A 97 -9.76 0.34 12.88
N ASP A 98 -8.87 0.91 13.70
CA ASP A 98 -8.81 2.35 13.97
C ASP A 98 -8.15 3.17 12.83
N GLU A 99 -7.62 2.52 11.80
CA GLU A 99 -6.94 3.16 10.66
C GLU A 99 -7.79 3.17 9.37
N CYS A 100 -9.12 3.15 9.48
CA CYS A 100 -10.00 3.34 8.33
C CYS A 100 -10.15 4.83 8.02
N ARG A 101 -9.81 5.22 6.79
CA ARG A 101 -9.92 6.59 6.27
C ARG A 101 -10.70 6.60 4.97
N LEU A 102 -11.21 7.76 4.55
CA LEU A 102 -11.83 7.89 3.22
C LEU A 102 -10.78 7.61 2.13
N ALA A 103 -11.13 6.76 1.16
CA ALA A 103 -10.23 6.29 0.12
C ALA A 103 -9.75 7.42 -0.81
N SER A 104 -10.58 8.45 -1.04
CA SER A 104 -10.24 9.63 -1.85
C SER A 104 -11.07 10.85 -1.44
N ALA A 105 -10.52 12.04 -1.66
CA ALA A 105 -11.25 13.30 -1.45
C ALA A 105 -12.41 13.41 -2.46
N GLY A 106 -13.63 13.12 -2.01
CA GLY A 106 -14.85 13.14 -2.83
C GLY A 106 -15.68 11.86 -2.74
N ASP A 107 -15.11 10.77 -2.22
CA ASP A 107 -15.86 9.55 -1.97
C ASP A 107 -16.67 9.68 -0.68
N ARG A 108 -17.95 9.34 -0.76
CA ARG A 108 -18.89 9.51 0.36
C ARG A 108 -18.89 8.32 1.33
N TYR A 109 -18.47 7.14 0.86
CA TYR A 109 -18.61 5.87 1.58
C TYR A 109 -17.45 4.88 1.38
N ALA A 110 -16.47 5.18 0.52
CA ALA A 110 -15.34 4.28 0.33
C ALA A 110 -14.33 4.49 1.46
N LEU A 111 -14.24 3.51 2.36
CA LEU A 111 -13.22 3.48 3.41
C LEU A 111 -12.05 2.59 2.95
N GLN A 112 -10.84 3.15 3.00
CA GLN A 112 -9.60 2.40 2.92
C GLN A 112 -9.13 2.15 4.34
N CYS A 113 -9.05 0.87 4.73
CA CYS A 113 -8.48 0.47 6.02
C CYS A 113 -7.06 -0.07 5.80
N GLY A 114 -6.12 0.40 6.62
CA GLY A 114 -4.72 0.00 6.55
C GLY A 114 -3.81 1.01 5.84
N ALA A 115 -2.59 0.56 5.54
CA ALA A 115 -1.53 1.44 5.04
C ALA A 115 -1.97 2.18 3.75
N PRO A 116 -1.69 3.49 3.65
CA PRO A 116 -1.97 4.26 2.46
C PRO A 116 -1.39 3.60 1.21
N ASP A 117 -2.17 3.56 0.13
CA ASP A 117 -1.55 3.47 -1.19
C ASP A 117 -0.62 4.66 -1.35
N ARG A 118 0.66 4.35 -1.61
CA ARG A 118 1.65 5.39 -1.84
C ARG A 118 1.30 6.02 -3.19
N PRO A 119 1.12 7.35 -3.27
CA PRO A 119 0.95 7.98 -4.57
C PRO A 119 2.19 7.67 -5.43
N ASP A 120 1.96 7.37 -6.70
CA ASP A 120 3.04 7.21 -7.68
C ASP A 120 3.89 8.49 -7.65
N ARG A 121 5.07 8.39 -7.04
CA ARG A 121 6.02 9.48 -7.03
C ARG A 121 6.65 9.50 -8.41
N ALA A 122 6.51 10.61 -9.11
CA ALA A 122 7.24 10.83 -10.35
C ALA A 122 8.72 10.50 -10.13
N ASP A 123 9.29 9.69 -11.01
CA ASP A 123 10.71 9.30 -11.00
C ASP A 123 11.55 10.56 -11.18
N VAL A 124 11.98 11.16 -10.05
CA VAL A 124 12.92 12.29 -10.05
C VAL A 124 14.30 11.69 -10.29
N ARG A 125 14.65 11.52 -11.56
CA ARG A 125 16.00 11.13 -11.95
C ARG A 125 16.94 12.31 -11.73
N PRO A 126 17.96 12.19 -10.88
CA PRO A 126 18.99 13.21 -10.76
C PRO A 126 19.63 13.44 -12.14
N GLN A 127 19.72 14.71 -12.57
CA GLN A 127 20.41 15.04 -13.81
C GLN A 127 21.91 15.01 -13.56
N GLU A 128 22.62 14.19 -14.32
CA GLU A 128 24.08 14.14 -14.29
C GLU A 128 24.66 15.43 -14.89
N ARG A 129 25.70 15.98 -14.25
CA ARG A 129 26.36 17.23 -14.66
C ARG A 129 27.84 16.98 -14.89
N THR A 130 28.39 17.61 -15.93
CA THR A 130 29.84 17.66 -16.18
C THR A 130 30.33 19.05 -15.83
N CYS A 131 31.29 19.14 -14.92
CA CYS A 131 31.88 20.39 -14.47
C CYS A 131 33.31 20.55 -15.01
N GLU A 132 33.62 21.73 -15.54
CA GLU A 132 34.97 22.11 -15.98
C GLU A 132 35.49 23.27 -15.13
N SER A 133 36.70 23.14 -14.61
CA SER A 133 37.39 24.23 -13.92
C SER A 133 38.23 25.03 -14.92
N ARG A 134 37.95 26.32 -15.08
CA ARG A 134 38.72 27.21 -15.96
C ARG A 134 39.45 28.31 -15.18
N PRO A 135 40.74 28.54 -15.46
CA PRO A 135 41.47 29.67 -14.92
C PRO A 135 41.02 30.97 -15.60
N GLN A 136 40.68 31.98 -14.81
CA GLN A 136 40.31 33.32 -15.26
C GLN A 136 41.26 34.35 -14.67
N ALA A 137 41.80 35.23 -15.52
CA ALA A 137 42.68 36.30 -15.08
C ALA A 137 41.87 37.34 -14.27
N ARG A 138 42.40 37.75 -13.11
CA ARG A 138 41.77 38.82 -12.31
C ARG A 138 42.24 40.20 -12.76
N PRO A 139 41.38 41.23 -12.68
CA PRO A 139 41.75 42.60 -13.03
C PRO A 139 42.90 43.18 -12.19
N GLN A 140 43.03 42.73 -10.93
CA GLN A 140 44.08 43.18 -10.01
C GLN A 140 45.37 42.32 -10.08
N GLY A 141 45.46 41.41 -11.06
CA GLY A 141 46.53 40.42 -11.17
C GLY A 141 46.20 39.08 -10.49
N GLY A 142 46.80 38.00 -10.99
CA GLY A 142 46.57 36.63 -10.53
C GLY A 142 45.49 35.86 -11.31
N VAL A 143 45.30 34.59 -10.95
CA VAL A 143 44.36 33.66 -11.59
C VAL A 143 43.32 33.19 -10.57
N ALA A 144 42.04 33.28 -10.93
CA ALA A 144 40.92 32.68 -10.22
C ALA A 144 40.50 31.39 -10.93
N TRP A 145 40.17 30.33 -10.18
CA TRP A 145 39.54 29.15 -10.76
C TRP A 145 38.03 29.30 -10.66
N THR A 146 37.34 29.26 -11.80
CA THR A 146 35.88 29.27 -11.85
C THR A 146 35.40 27.92 -12.38
N GLU A 147 34.40 27.35 -11.72
CA GLU A 147 33.81 26.08 -12.11
C GLU A 147 32.53 26.33 -12.91
N GLU A 148 32.46 25.74 -14.10
CA GLU A 148 31.28 25.82 -14.97
C GLU A 148 30.71 24.42 -15.17
N CYS A 149 29.47 24.21 -14.74
CA CYS A 149 28.81 22.90 -14.74
C CYS A 149 27.65 22.86 -15.73
N ARG A 150 27.75 22.00 -16.75
CA ARG A 150 26.75 21.80 -17.81
C ARG A 150 26.08 20.42 -17.69
N PRO A 151 24.81 20.26 -18.13
CA PRO A 151 24.19 18.94 -18.22
C PRO A 151 25.03 17.94 -19.04
N ALA A 152 25.22 16.73 -18.53
CA ALA A 152 26.01 15.69 -19.20
C ALA A 152 25.35 15.18 -20.49
N ASP A 153 24.03 15.35 -20.61
CA ASP A 153 23.20 14.96 -21.74
C ASP A 153 23.20 15.98 -22.90
N GLY A 154 23.98 17.06 -22.79
CA GLY A 154 24.13 18.08 -23.84
C GLY A 154 22.89 18.97 -24.04
N ARG A 155 21.86 18.85 -23.19
CA ARG A 155 20.74 19.79 -23.21
C ARG A 155 21.21 21.17 -22.76
N ALA A 156 20.60 22.21 -23.34
CA ALA A 156 20.83 23.58 -22.87
C ALA A 156 20.59 23.63 -21.35
N PRO A 157 21.45 24.34 -20.59
CA PRO A 157 21.25 24.47 -19.15
C PRO A 157 19.82 24.98 -18.92
N ALA A 158 19.09 24.30 -18.03
CA ALA A 158 17.84 24.85 -17.54
C ALA A 158 18.17 26.25 -16.98
N GLU A 159 17.43 27.26 -17.42
CA GLU A 159 17.62 28.61 -16.89
C GLU A 159 17.18 28.58 -15.42
N ASP A 160 18.15 28.35 -14.53
CA ASP A 160 17.95 28.33 -13.09
C ASP A 160 17.59 29.75 -12.65
N GLY A 161 16.28 30.00 -12.49
CA GLY A 161 15.80 31.26 -11.94
C GLY A 161 14.33 31.54 -12.19
N LEU A 162 13.66 32.06 -11.16
CA LEU A 162 12.33 32.68 -11.30
C LEU A 162 12.44 33.91 -12.20
N LYS A 163 11.88 33.84 -13.41
CA LYS A 163 11.82 35.00 -14.33
C LYS A 163 10.56 35.80 -14.07
N ILE A 164 10.72 36.95 -13.41
CA ILE A 164 9.64 37.93 -13.27
C ILE A 164 9.78 38.94 -14.41
N ARG A 165 8.75 39.03 -15.28
CA ARG A 165 8.63 40.13 -16.24
C ARG A 165 7.89 41.28 -15.58
N LEU A 166 8.59 42.38 -15.31
CA LEU A 166 7.99 43.65 -14.89
C LEU A 166 7.99 44.58 -16.11
N GLY A 167 6.84 44.73 -16.76
CA GLY A 167 6.69 45.62 -17.90
C GLY A 167 5.62 45.12 -18.87
N GLY A 168 4.42 45.68 -18.74
CA GLY A 168 3.40 45.72 -19.78
C GLY A 168 2.90 47.16 -19.85
N ASP A 169 2.88 47.74 -21.05
CA ASP A 169 2.13 48.97 -21.34
C ASP A 169 0.62 48.68 -21.32
#